data_AF-A0A970FH60-F1
#
_entry.id   AF-A0A970FH60-F1
#
_cell.length_a   1.000
_cell.length_b   1.000
_cell.length_c   1.000
_cell.angle_alpha   90.00
_cell.angle_beta   90.00
_cell.angle_gamma   90.00
#
_symmetry.space_group_name_H-M   'P 1'
#
loop_
_entity.id
_entity.type
_entity.pdbx_description
1 polymer ?
#
loop_
_entity_poly.entity_id
_entity_poly.type
_entity_poly.pdbx_seq_one_letter_code
_entity_poly.pdbx_strand_id
1 'polypeptide(L)'
;MRRQPALLALLVALAVVAALLLPGTTTPRPDPLRERAEQAASIGGELAGVARSQLEALPPDGRAEVEEVLSVLERDVDSVMALLESPLADSGALTEAVFILEKTLGGLLVDEKPAATTDLEAEDDGEQ
;
A
#
# COMPACT_ATOMS: atom_id res chain seq x y z
N MET A 1 34.23 -20.81 -43.17
CA MET A 1 34.23 -19.78 -42.09
C MET A 1 34.43 -20.45 -40.74
N ARG A 2 35.69 -20.59 -40.28
CA ARG A 2 36.03 -21.17 -38.98
C ARG A 2 35.75 -20.11 -37.91
N ARG A 3 34.60 -20.22 -37.22
CA ARG A 3 34.25 -19.35 -36.08
C ARG A 3 35.30 -19.55 -35.00
N GLN A 4 36.04 -18.49 -34.66
CA GLN A 4 37.15 -18.52 -33.72
C GLN A 4 36.60 -18.57 -32.28
N PRO A 5 36.59 -19.74 -31.59
CA PRO A 5 36.12 -19.81 -30.21
C PRO A 5 37.04 -19.01 -29.27
N ALA A 6 38.29 -18.78 -29.68
CA ALA A 6 39.27 -18.00 -28.94
C ALA A 6 38.87 -16.51 -28.83
N LEU A 7 38.25 -15.92 -29.87
CA LEU A 7 37.85 -14.53 -29.85
C LEU A 7 36.63 -14.31 -28.93
N LEU A 8 35.72 -15.29 -28.90
CA LEU A 8 34.57 -15.33 -28.00
C LEU A 8 35.01 -15.52 -26.54
N ALA A 9 35.95 -16.43 -26.27
CA ALA A 9 36.50 -16.62 -24.93
C ALA A 9 37.22 -15.37 -24.42
N LEU A 10 37.97 -14.68 -25.29
CA LEU A 10 38.65 -13.44 -24.94
C LEU A 10 37.66 -12.32 -24.59
N LEU A 11 36.57 -12.16 -25.36
CA LEU A 11 35.53 -11.17 -25.08
C LEU A 11 34.78 -11.45 -23.77
N VAL A 12 34.50 -12.72 -23.47
CA VAL A 12 33.89 -13.12 -22.19
C VAL A 12 34.83 -12.82 -21.03
N ALA A 13 36.11 -13.18 -21.14
CA ALA A 13 37.10 -12.88 -20.12
C ALA A 13 37.25 -11.36 -19.89
N LEU A 14 37.23 -10.57 -20.97
CA LEU A 14 37.28 -9.11 -20.90
C LEU A 14 36.04 -8.52 -20.23
N ALA A 15 34.85 -9.05 -20.51
CA ALA A 15 33.60 -8.63 -19.87
C ALA A 15 33.59 -8.97 -18.36
N VAL A 16 34.14 -10.12 -17.96
CA VAL A 16 34.27 -10.49 -16.54
C VAL A 16 35.27 -9.59 -15.82
N VAL A 17 36.42 -9.29 -16.43
CA VAL A 17 37.41 -8.37 -15.85
C VAL A 17 36.86 -6.94 -15.76
N ALA A 18 36.11 -6.48 -16.77
CA ALA A 18 35.41 -5.20 -16.74
C ALA A 18 34.32 -5.16 -15.64
N ALA A 19 33.59 -6.27 -15.44
CA ALA A 19 32.61 -6.41 -14.37
C ALA A 19 33.25 -6.34 -12.97
N LEU A 20 34.45 -6.91 -12.80
CA LEU A 20 35.18 -6.92 -11.53
C LEU A 20 35.93 -5.61 -11.23
N LEU A 21 36.20 -4.79 -12.25
CA LEU A 21 36.86 -3.49 -12.10
C LEU A 21 35.88 -2.32 -11.92
N LEU A 22 34.57 -2.57 -11.97
CA LEU A 22 33.56 -1.57 -11.65
C LEU A 22 33.58 -1.31 -10.13
N PRO A 23 33.94 -0.09 -9.68
CA PRO A 23 33.88 0.25 -8.27
C PRO A 23 32.41 0.27 -7.83
N GLY A 24 32.06 -0.68 -6.96
CA GLY A 24 30.83 -0.64 -6.17
C GLY A 24 29.55 -0.50 -6.98
N THR A 25 29.08 -1.58 -7.60
CA THR A 25 27.63 -1.77 -7.64
C THR A 25 27.19 -2.10 -6.21
N THR A 26 27.04 -1.06 -5.38
CA THR A 26 26.13 -1.12 -4.25
C THR A 26 24.80 -1.54 -4.84
N THR A 27 24.46 -2.83 -4.71
CA THR A 27 23.05 -3.20 -4.72
C THR A 27 22.35 -2.22 -3.79
N PRO A 28 21.30 -1.51 -4.23
CA PRO A 28 20.56 -0.67 -3.32
C PRO A 28 20.18 -1.55 -2.13
N ARG A 29 20.63 -1.16 -0.95
CA ARG A 29 20.22 -1.84 0.29
C ARG A 29 18.69 -1.77 0.29
N PRO A 30 17.97 -2.89 0.52
CA PRO A 30 16.52 -2.84 0.65
C PRO A 30 16.17 -1.78 1.71
N ASP A 31 15.40 -0.78 1.29
CA ASP A 31 14.92 0.27 2.19
C ASP A 31 13.61 -0.24 2.79
N PRO A 32 13.62 -0.69 4.06
CA PRO A 32 12.45 -1.33 4.66
C PRO A 32 11.24 -0.39 4.76
N LEU A 33 11.47 0.93 4.83
CA LEU A 33 10.39 1.91 4.82
C LEU A 33 9.74 1.97 3.44
N ARG A 34 10.55 1.91 2.38
CA ARG A 34 10.06 1.93 1.00
C ARG A 34 9.26 0.68 0.66
N GLU A 35 9.75 -0.49 1.04
CA GLU A 35 9.02 -1.76 0.88
C GLU A 35 7.67 -1.74 1.61
N ARG A 36 7.66 -1.24 2.86
CA ARG A 36 6.42 -1.07 3.63
C ARG A 36 5.46 -0.09 2.96
N ALA A 37 5.96 1.02 2.44
CA ALA A 37 5.16 2.02 1.74
C ALA A 37 4.52 1.44 0.47
N GLU A 38 5.30 0.71 -0.33
CA GLU A 38 4.83 0.02 -1.54
C GLU A 38 3.75 -1.01 -1.19
N GLN A 39 3.96 -1.79 -0.12
CA GLN A 39 2.99 -2.78 0.34
C GLN A 39 1.68 -2.12 0.80
N ALA A 40 1.76 -1.06 1.62
CA ALA A 40 0.58 -0.34 2.10
C ALA A 40 -0.21 0.31 0.95
N ALA A 41 0.49 0.96 0.00
CA ALA A 41 -0.12 1.56 -1.19
C ALA A 41 -0.77 0.50 -2.09
N SER A 42 -0.14 -0.67 -2.27
CA SER A 42 -0.70 -1.78 -3.04
C SER A 42 -2.01 -2.28 -2.41
N ILE A 43 -2.02 -2.53 -1.10
CA ILE A 43 -3.22 -2.98 -0.39
C ILE A 43 -4.34 -1.93 -0.49
N GLY A 44 -4.02 -0.66 -0.23
CA GLY A 44 -5.00 0.42 -0.32
C GLY A 44 -5.56 0.61 -1.73
N GLY A 45 -4.72 0.53 -2.76
CA GLY A 45 -5.14 0.63 -4.15
C GLY A 45 -6.05 -0.53 -4.59
N GLU A 46 -5.73 -1.76 -4.18
CA GLU A 46 -6.59 -2.92 -4.44
C GLU A 46 -7.95 -2.80 -3.76
N LEU A 47 -7.97 -2.42 -2.47
CA LEU A 47 -9.21 -2.20 -1.72
C LEU A 47 -10.06 -1.09 -2.35
N ALA A 48 -9.45 0.03 -2.73
CA ALA A 48 -10.14 1.13 -3.40
C ALA A 48 -10.74 0.68 -4.75
N GLY A 49 -9.98 -0.09 -5.55
CA GLY A 49 -10.46 -0.65 -6.81
C GLY A 49 -11.66 -1.59 -6.63
N VAL A 50 -11.59 -2.48 -5.63
CA VAL A 50 -12.69 -3.39 -5.27
C VAL A 50 -13.91 -2.62 -4.80
N ALA A 51 -13.74 -1.63 -3.91
CA ALA A 51 -14.82 -0.80 -3.40
C ALA A 51 -15.52 -0.01 -4.52
N ARG A 52 -14.76 0.64 -5.42
CA ARG A 52 -15.32 1.31 -6.62
C ARG A 52 -16.19 0.38 -7.45
N SER A 53 -15.71 -0.84 -7.71
CA SER A 53 -16.45 -1.80 -8.55
C SER A 53 -17.78 -2.25 -7.94
N GLN A 54 -17.91 -2.18 -6.61
CA GLN A 54 -19.10 -2.58 -5.87
C GLN A 54 -20.01 -1.40 -5.49
N LEU A 55 -19.51 -0.17 -5.61
CA LEU A 55 -20.19 1.04 -5.17
C LEU A 55 -21.58 1.23 -5.82
N GLU A 56 -21.70 0.89 -7.11
CA GLU A 56 -22.97 1.00 -7.85
C GLU A 56 -24.01 -0.04 -7.40
N ALA A 57 -23.59 -1.12 -6.73
CA ALA A 57 -24.47 -2.14 -6.21
C ALA A 57 -25.04 -1.80 -4.81
N LEU A 58 -24.56 -0.72 -4.17
CA LEU A 58 -25.01 -0.31 -2.85
C LEU A 58 -26.29 0.54 -2.91
N PRO A 59 -27.17 0.43 -1.89
CA PRO A 59 -28.25 1.37 -1.69
C PRO A 59 -27.73 2.81 -1.52
N PRO A 60 -28.54 3.85 -1.83
CA PRO A 60 -28.09 5.25 -1.80
C PRO A 60 -27.48 5.69 -0.47
N ASP A 61 -28.05 5.25 0.65
CA ASP A 61 -27.60 5.63 1.98
C ASP A 61 -26.23 5.03 2.32
N GLY A 62 -25.98 3.75 1.96
CA GLY A 62 -24.68 3.11 2.15
C GLY A 62 -23.64 3.53 1.11
N ARG A 63 -24.08 4.04 -0.04
CA ARG A 63 -23.20 4.52 -1.10
C ARG A 63 -22.44 5.77 -0.68
N ALA A 64 -23.09 6.74 -0.05
CA ALA A 64 -22.46 8.00 0.35
C ALA A 64 -21.35 7.79 1.40
N GLU A 65 -21.59 6.91 2.38
CA GLU A 65 -20.61 6.54 3.41
C GLU A 65 -19.39 5.84 2.80
N VAL A 66 -19.63 4.89 1.89
CA VAL A 66 -18.54 4.20 1.18
C VAL A 66 -17.78 5.15 0.24
N GLU A 67 -18.44 6.11 -0.40
CA GLU A 67 -17.80 7.15 -1.23
C GLU A 67 -16.86 8.04 -0.40
N GLU A 68 -17.27 8.45 0.81
CA GLU A 68 -16.43 9.26 1.71
C GLU A 68 -15.18 8.49 2.13
N VAL A 69 -15.37 7.26 2.61
CA VAL A 69 -14.28 6.38 3.03
C VAL A 69 -13.31 6.09 1.88
N LEU A 70 -13.85 5.78 0.70
CA LEU A 70 -13.08 5.53 -0.50
C LEU A 70 -12.26 6.76 -0.91
N SER A 71 -12.84 7.96 -0.85
CA SER A 71 -12.14 9.21 -1.15
C SER A 71 -10.95 9.45 -0.21
N VAL A 72 -11.08 9.09 1.08
CA VAL A 72 -9.98 9.21 2.05
C VAL A 72 -8.88 8.20 1.74
N LEU A 73 -9.25 6.94 1.52
CA LEU A 73 -8.30 5.88 1.20
C LEU A 73 -7.48 6.20 -0.06
N GLU A 74 -8.15 6.63 -1.14
CA GLU A 74 -7.49 6.98 -2.40
C GLU A 74 -6.52 8.15 -2.23
N ARG A 75 -6.92 9.19 -1.51
CA ARG A 75 -6.05 10.33 -1.22
C ARG A 75 -4.81 9.90 -0.44
N ASP A 76 -4.96 9.03 0.55
CA ASP A 76 -3.85 8.57 1.38
C ASP A 76 -2.90 7.66 0.57
N VAL A 77 -3.43 6.80 -0.32
CA VAL A 77 -2.64 6.01 -1.28
C VAL A 77 -1.87 6.92 -2.23
N ASP A 78 -2.54 7.90 -2.84
CA ASP A 78 -1.92 8.85 -3.78
C ASP A 78 -0.79 9.65 -3.10
N SER A 79 -0.97 10.04 -1.84
CA SER A 79 0.06 10.72 -1.04
C SER A 79 1.33 9.86 -0.88
N VAL A 80 1.17 8.58 -0.53
CA VAL A 80 2.28 7.64 -0.42
C VAL A 80 2.96 7.41 -1.78
N MET A 81 2.18 7.20 -2.84
CA MET A 81 2.70 6.99 -4.19
C MET A 81 3.50 8.20 -4.70
N ALA A 82 3.00 9.42 -4.49
CA ALA A 82 3.70 10.64 -4.86
C ALA A 82 5.05 10.78 -4.15
N LEU A 83 5.13 10.37 -2.88
CA LEU A 83 6.39 10.35 -2.12
C LEU A 83 7.32 9.23 -2.59
N LEU A 84 6.81 8.05 -2.96
CA LEU A 84 7.62 6.96 -3.50
C LEU A 84 8.23 7.31 -4.87
N GLU A 85 7.50 8.03 -5.71
CA GLU A 85 7.96 8.48 -7.04
C GLU A 85 8.94 9.65 -6.95
N SER A 86 8.95 10.39 -5.85
CA SER A 86 9.83 11.55 -5.68
C SER A 86 11.23 11.11 -5.20
N PRO A 87 12.28 11.33 -6.00
CA PRO A 87 13.66 10.99 -5.62
C PRO A 87 14.23 11.88 -4.50
N LEU A 88 13.51 12.94 -4.12
CA LEU A 88 13.87 13.88 -3.05
C LEU A 88 12.92 13.75 -1.84
N ALA A 89 12.08 12.70 -1.79
CA ALA A 89 11.13 12.54 -0.70
C ALA A 89 11.84 12.46 0.64
N ASP A 90 11.38 13.29 1.57
CA ASP A 90 11.83 13.25 2.95
C ASP A 90 11.35 11.95 3.62
N SER A 91 12.25 11.20 4.25
CA SER A 91 11.92 9.93 4.90
C SER A 91 10.92 10.11 6.07
N GLY A 92 10.92 11.28 6.72
CA GLY A 92 9.92 11.62 7.73
C GLY A 92 8.52 11.81 7.13
N ALA A 93 8.43 12.53 6.00
CA ALA A 93 7.19 12.69 5.26
C ALA A 93 6.65 11.34 4.75
N LEU A 94 7.51 10.45 4.23
CA LEU A 94 7.11 9.11 3.83
C LEU A 94 6.64 8.28 5.03
N THR A 95 7.33 8.36 6.17
CA THR A 95 6.92 7.65 7.39
C THR A 95 5.54 8.08 7.85
N GLU A 96 5.28 9.39 7.86
CA GLU A 96 3.98 9.94 8.26
C GLU A 96 2.87 9.53 7.28
N ALA A 97 3.12 9.63 5.97
CA ALA A 97 2.14 9.24 4.95
C ALA A 97 1.78 7.74 5.05
N VAL A 98 2.79 6.87 5.25
CA VAL A 98 2.58 5.44 5.46
C VAL A 98 1.78 5.17 6.73
N PHE A 99 2.11 5.85 7.83
CA PHE A 99 1.38 5.70 9.10
C PHE A 99 -0.10 6.09 8.96
N ILE A 100 -0.39 7.20 8.26
CA ILE A 100 -1.76 7.64 7.99
C ILE A 100 -2.50 6.58 7.16
N LEU A 101 -1.90 6.11 6.07
CA LEU A 101 -2.49 5.09 5.22
C LEU A 101 -2.78 3.80 5.98
N GLU A 102 -1.84 3.31 6.78
CA GLU A 102 -2.05 2.11 7.60
C GLU A 102 -3.14 2.30 8.66
N LYS A 103 -3.27 3.49 9.22
CA LYS A 103 -4.35 3.81 10.14
C LYS A 103 -5.71 3.79 9.42
N THR A 104 -5.79 4.35 8.22
CA THR A 104 -6.99 4.30 7.38
C THR A 104 -7.35 2.84 7.05
N LEU A 105 -6.37 2.03 6.64
CA LEU A 105 -6.54 0.59 6.41
C LEU A 105 -6.99 -0.16 7.68
N GLY A 106 -6.41 0.15 8.84
CA GLY A 106 -6.79 -0.43 10.12
C GLY A 106 -8.24 -0.12 10.50
N GLY A 107 -8.70 1.11 10.26
CA GLY A 107 -10.10 1.50 10.47
C GLY A 107 -11.10 0.75 9.58
N LEU A 108 -10.67 0.31 8.39
CA LEU A 108 -11.51 -0.46 7.46
C LEU A 108 -11.60 -1.94 7.80
N LEU A 109 -10.58 -2.48 8.47
CA LEU A 109 -10.47 -3.91 8.79
C LEU A 109 -11.01 -4.26 10.18
N VAL A 110 -11.17 -3.26 11.06
CA VAL A 110 -11.73 -3.47 12.39
C VAL A 110 -13.24 -3.28 12.33
N ASP A 111 -13.96 -4.39 12.49
CA ASP A 111 -15.41 -4.48 12.64
C ASP A 111 -15.80 -3.97 14.04
N GLU A 112 -15.74 -2.66 14.29
CA GLU A 112 -16.38 -2.08 15.49
C GLU A 112 -17.90 -2.12 15.31
N LYS A 113 -18.48 -3.31 15.50
CA LYS A 113 -19.88 -3.48 15.82
C LYS A 113 -20.19 -2.55 17.00
N PRO A 114 -21.04 -1.50 16.86
CA PRO A 114 -21.46 -0.73 18.01
C PRO A 114 -22.10 -1.71 18.99
N ALA A 115 -21.60 -1.72 20.23
CA ALA A 115 -22.21 -2.48 21.29
C ALA A 115 -23.69 -2.09 21.34
N ALA A 116 -24.55 -3.00 20.90
CA ALA A 116 -25.97 -2.93 21.15
C ALA A 116 -26.11 -2.82 22.66
N THR A 117 -26.31 -1.60 23.17
CA THR A 117 -26.89 -1.41 24.49
C THR A 117 -28.28 -1.98 24.37
N THR A 118 -28.39 -3.22 24.82
CA THR A 118 -29.61 -3.97 24.99
C THR A 118 -30.66 -3.05 25.57
N ASP A 119 -31.73 -2.81 24.82
CA ASP A 119 -33.04 -2.53 25.38
C ASP A 119 -33.33 -3.64 26.39
N LEU A 120 -33.18 -3.33 27.67
CA LEU A 120 -33.81 -4.09 28.73
C LEU A 120 -35.11 -3.35 29.03
N GLU A 121 -36.15 -3.86 28.37
CA GLU A 121 -37.52 -3.84 28.84
C GLU A 121 -37.53 -3.98 30.37
N ALA A 122 -37.95 -2.92 31.06
CA ALA A 122 -38.63 -3.07 32.33
C ALA A 122 -40.11 -2.87 32.02
N GLU A 123 -40.75 -3.99 31.67
CA GLU A 123 -42.19 -4.13 31.71
C GLU A 123 -42.71 -3.72 33.09
N ASP A 124 -43.81 -2.98 33.02
CA ASP A 124 -44.97 -3.03 33.92
C ASP A 124 -44.88 -4.01 35.09
N ASP A 125 -45.01 -3.49 36.31
CA ASP A 125 -45.84 -4.14 37.32
C ASP A 125 -46.43 -3.05 38.22
N GLY A 126 -47.63 -2.60 37.83
CA GLY A 126 -48.53 -1.95 38.75
C GLY A 126 -48.96 -2.93 39.84
N GLU A 127 -48.60 -2.64 41.10
CA GLU A 127 -49.33 -3.15 42.25
C GLU A 127 -49.55 -2.04 43.30
N GLN A 128 -50.84 -1.67 43.38
CA GLN A 128 -51.64 -1.25 44.55
C GLN A 128 -51.36 0.08 45.27
#